data_AF-A0A350CKX8-F1
#
_entry.id   AF-A0A350CKX8-F1
#
_cell.length_a   1.000
_cell.length_b   1.000
_cell.length_c   1.000
_cell.angle_alpha   90.00
_cell.angle_beta   90.00
_cell.angle_gamma   90.00
#
_symmetry.space_group_name_H-M   'P 1'
#
loop_
_entity.id
_entity.type
_entity.pdbx_description
1 polymer ?
#
loop_
_entity_poly.entity_id
_entity_poly.type
_entity_poly.pdbx_seq_one_letter_code
_entity_poly.pdbx_strand_id
1 'polypeptide(L)'
;MIPRSGDRDFDLALAHMLAAVSEKLEALPGFAYFDDYDGANAYATPTVRMTNADGTVLFGQRLLSRLMSGPESPEVAVAAVCAHEFGHILQFKRGLDREIGADQPTVKRVELQADFFAGYFAGARKLERPNFPAAVFAMTQHSFGDNMVNHPSHHGTSEERGAAIVKGFEVAYREKRTLAQAIQISTNYVAGL
;
A
#
# COMPACT_ATOMS: atom_id res chain seq x y z
N MET A 1 20.89 0.25 1.24
CA MET A 1 19.75 1.14 1.56
C MET A 1 20.21 2.56 1.29
N ILE A 2 19.46 3.27 0.46
CA ILE A 2 19.68 4.66 0.10
C ILE A 2 18.68 5.48 0.92
N PRO A 3 19.13 6.45 1.74
CA PRO A 3 18.23 7.08 2.72
C PRO A 3 17.32 8.17 2.14
N ARG A 4 17.53 8.59 0.88
CA ARG A 4 16.92 9.78 0.27
C ARG A 4 16.66 9.58 -1.21
N SER A 5 15.65 10.25 -1.76
CA SER A 5 15.36 10.20 -3.21
C SER A 5 16.35 11.01 -4.05
N GLY A 6 16.95 12.05 -3.46
CA GLY A 6 17.74 13.06 -4.18
C GLY A 6 17.00 14.40 -4.33
N ASP A 7 15.70 14.46 -4.03
CA ASP A 7 14.89 15.68 -3.96
C ASP A 7 14.47 15.91 -2.50
N ARG A 8 14.96 17.00 -1.90
CA ARG A 8 14.73 17.31 -0.49
C ARG A 8 13.28 17.70 -0.18
N ASP A 9 12.63 18.43 -1.08
CA ASP A 9 11.27 18.92 -0.84
C ASP A 9 10.28 17.77 -0.98
N PHE A 10 10.52 16.89 -1.96
CA PHE A 10 9.81 15.63 -2.08
C PHE A 10 10.05 14.72 -0.87
N ASP A 11 11.29 14.52 -0.42
CA ASP A 11 11.60 13.68 0.75
C ASP A 11 10.85 14.16 2.00
N LEU A 12 10.77 15.48 2.21
CA LEU A 12 10.02 16.05 3.34
C LEU A 12 8.51 15.85 3.21
N ALA A 13 7.96 16.08 2.01
CA ALA A 13 6.54 15.87 1.74
C ALA A 13 6.14 14.38 1.91
N LEU A 14 6.98 13.47 1.40
CA LEU A 14 6.81 12.04 1.55
C LEU A 14 6.91 11.64 3.03
N ALA A 15 7.89 12.15 3.79
CA ALA A 15 8.01 11.85 5.22
C ALA A 15 6.74 12.22 6.02
N HIS A 16 6.13 13.38 5.74
CA HIS A 16 4.84 13.75 6.33
C HIS A 16 3.71 12.80 5.91
N MET A 17 3.73 12.31 4.67
CA MET A 17 2.75 11.34 4.19
C MET A 17 2.91 9.98 4.84
N LEU A 18 4.14 9.46 4.92
CA LEU A 18 4.45 8.20 5.59
C LEU A 18 4.07 8.24 7.07
N ALA A 19 4.32 9.37 7.75
CA ALA A 19 3.86 9.56 9.14
C ALA A 19 2.33 9.45 9.26
N ALA A 20 1.58 10.06 8.33
CA ALA A 20 0.12 9.98 8.32
C ALA A 20 -0.39 8.56 8.02
N VAL A 21 0.28 7.82 7.11
CA VAL A 21 -0.05 6.41 6.85
C VAL A 21 0.23 5.56 8.09
N SER A 22 1.39 5.74 8.74
CA SER A 22 1.75 5.03 9.96
C SER A 22 0.75 5.26 11.08
N GLU A 23 0.32 6.49 11.29
CA GLU A 23 -0.71 6.81 12.28
C GLU A 23 -2.04 6.13 11.93
N LYS A 24 -2.43 6.14 10.64
CA LYS A 24 -3.73 5.61 10.23
C LYS A 24 -3.83 4.10 10.24
N LEU A 25 -2.74 3.42 9.89
CA LEU A 25 -2.66 1.96 9.82
C LEU A 25 -2.03 1.35 11.08
N GLU A 26 -1.65 2.16 12.07
CA GLU A 26 -0.95 1.72 13.28
C GLU A 26 0.27 0.81 12.97
N ALA A 27 0.97 1.12 11.88
CA ALA A 27 2.09 0.34 11.33
C ALA A 27 3.29 1.26 11.09
N LEU A 28 4.41 0.97 11.75
CA LEU A 28 5.62 1.80 11.70
C LEU A 28 6.78 1.02 11.08
N PRO A 29 6.95 1.04 9.74
CA PRO A 29 8.11 0.42 9.12
C PRO A 29 9.34 1.33 9.16
N GLY A 30 10.51 0.70 9.13
CA GLY A 30 11.69 1.36 8.57
C GLY A 30 11.48 1.61 7.08
N PHE A 31 11.91 2.74 6.56
CA PHE A 31 11.78 3.08 5.14
C PHE A 31 13.14 3.42 4.55
N ALA A 32 13.46 2.81 3.41
CA ALA A 32 14.64 3.18 2.65
C ALA A 32 14.45 2.92 1.15
N TYR A 33 15.22 3.62 0.34
CA TYR A 33 15.32 3.34 -1.09
C TYR A 33 16.34 2.21 -1.37
N PHE A 34 16.22 1.56 -2.51
CA PHE A 34 17.23 0.63 -3.04
C PHE A 34 17.32 0.72 -4.56
N ASP A 35 18.42 0.19 -5.10
CA ASP A 35 18.60 0.06 -6.55
C ASP A 35 17.87 -1.20 -7.03
N ASP A 36 16.74 -0.99 -7.70
CA ASP A 36 15.83 -1.98 -8.26
C ASP A 36 16.20 -2.30 -9.73
N TYR A 37 17.50 -2.54 -9.97
CA TYR A 37 18.04 -2.64 -11.33
C TYR A 37 17.50 -3.82 -12.15
N ASP A 38 17.00 -4.86 -11.48
CA ASP A 38 16.41 -6.05 -12.11
C ASP A 38 14.91 -5.88 -12.43
N GLY A 39 14.30 -4.77 -12.05
CA GLY A 39 12.89 -4.47 -12.33
C GLY A 39 12.31 -3.47 -11.33
N ALA A 40 11.54 -2.50 -11.83
CA ALA A 40 10.94 -1.46 -11.00
C ALA A 40 10.05 -2.06 -9.91
N ASN A 41 10.40 -1.89 -8.63
CA ASN A 41 9.70 -2.56 -7.53
C ASN A 41 9.69 -1.76 -6.22
N ALA A 42 8.68 -2.02 -5.39
CA ALA A 42 8.67 -1.72 -3.95
C ALA A 42 8.22 -2.99 -3.22
N TYR A 43 8.68 -3.18 -1.98
CA TYR A 43 8.21 -4.30 -1.18
C TYR A 43 8.37 -4.07 0.32
N ALA A 44 7.49 -4.70 1.08
CA ALA A 44 7.55 -4.80 2.53
C ALA A 44 8.15 -6.14 2.97
N THR A 45 8.80 -6.14 4.13
CA THR A 45 9.28 -7.36 4.80
C THR A 45 9.06 -7.26 6.32
N PRO A 46 8.74 -8.36 7.01
CA PRO A 46 8.70 -8.39 8.47
C PRO A 46 10.09 -8.23 9.10
N THR A 47 11.17 -8.30 8.30
CA THR A 47 12.53 -8.10 8.80
C THR A 47 12.72 -6.66 9.27
N VAL A 48 12.99 -6.47 10.56
CA VAL A 48 13.25 -5.15 11.15
C VAL A 48 14.70 -4.74 10.88
N ARG A 49 14.90 -3.66 10.13
CA ARG A 49 16.23 -3.12 9.78
C ARG A 49 16.52 -1.76 10.41
N MET A 50 15.57 -1.20 11.15
CA MET A 50 15.67 0.09 11.86
C MET A 50 15.11 -0.06 13.27
N THR A 51 15.62 0.74 14.22
CA THR A 51 15.17 0.69 15.62
C THR A 51 13.70 1.07 15.76
N ASN A 52 12.95 0.35 16.60
CA ASN A 52 11.53 0.59 16.88
C ASN A 52 10.60 0.50 15.65
N ALA A 53 10.86 -0.44 14.73
CA ALA A 53 10.01 -0.66 13.56
C ALA A 53 9.28 -2.01 13.62
N ASP A 54 8.09 -2.06 13.02
CA ASP A 54 7.24 -3.26 12.84
C ASP A 54 7.69 -4.13 11.64
N GLY A 55 8.58 -3.60 10.81
CA GLY A 55 9.12 -4.24 9.60
C GLY A 55 9.92 -3.23 8.78
N THR A 56 10.19 -3.53 7.51
CA THR A 56 10.88 -2.60 6.59
C THR A 56 10.16 -2.52 5.26
N VAL A 57 9.99 -1.30 4.75
CA VAL A 57 9.59 -1.01 3.37
C VAL A 57 10.84 -0.57 2.59
N LEU A 58 11.05 -1.21 1.44
CA LEU A 58 12.11 -0.89 0.51
C LEU A 58 11.50 -0.41 -0.81
N PHE A 59 11.84 0.82 -1.19
CA PHE A 59 11.26 1.48 -2.37
C PHE A 59 12.32 1.64 -3.47
N GLY A 60 12.05 1.10 -4.65
CA GLY A 60 13.00 1.13 -5.76
C GLY A 60 13.15 2.52 -6.40
N GLN A 61 14.38 2.91 -6.74
CA GLN A 61 14.64 4.22 -7.36
C GLN A 61 14.06 4.32 -8.79
N ARG A 62 14.04 3.22 -9.56
CA ARG A 62 13.43 3.19 -10.89
C ARG A 62 11.92 3.22 -10.80
N LEU A 63 11.32 2.52 -9.83
CA LEU A 63 9.90 2.66 -9.55
C LEU A 63 9.54 4.09 -9.17
N LEU A 64 10.33 4.72 -8.29
CA LEU A 64 10.15 6.13 -7.94
C LEU A 64 10.21 7.01 -9.20
N SER A 65 11.26 6.87 -10.01
CA SER A 65 11.41 7.65 -11.24
C SER A 65 10.24 7.44 -12.21
N ARG A 66 9.73 6.20 -12.33
CA ARG A 66 8.58 5.86 -13.18
C ARG A 66 7.32 6.58 -12.69
N LEU A 67 7.01 6.49 -11.39
CA LEU A 67 5.84 7.14 -10.81
C LEU A 67 5.93 8.66 -10.90
N MET A 68 7.12 9.22 -10.62
CA MET A 68 7.39 10.65 -10.70
C MET A 68 7.30 11.21 -12.12
N SER A 69 7.48 10.37 -13.15
CA SER A 69 7.26 10.72 -14.56
C SER A 69 5.80 10.59 -15.03
N GLY A 70 4.93 10.05 -14.17
CA GLY A 70 3.52 9.85 -14.48
C GLY A 70 2.72 11.16 -14.54
N PRO A 71 1.54 11.14 -15.18
CA PRO A 71 0.64 12.29 -15.20
C PRO A 71 -0.02 12.52 -13.82
N GLU A 72 -0.59 13.71 -13.62
CA GLU A 72 -1.41 14.16 -12.47
C GLU A 72 -1.05 13.61 -11.07
N SER A 73 -0.52 14.47 -10.20
CA SER A 73 -0.19 14.18 -8.79
C SER A 73 0.74 12.97 -8.58
N PRO A 74 1.91 12.93 -9.24
CA PRO A 74 2.86 11.81 -9.14
C PRO A 74 3.28 11.48 -7.70
N GLU A 75 3.40 12.49 -6.84
CA GLU A 75 3.69 12.31 -5.42
C GLU A 75 2.62 11.51 -4.68
N VAL A 76 1.36 11.59 -5.13
CA VAL A 76 0.24 10.82 -4.59
C VAL A 76 0.26 9.39 -5.11
N ALA A 77 0.74 9.16 -6.34
CA ALA A 77 0.99 7.81 -6.85
C ALA A 77 2.09 7.10 -6.03
N VAL A 78 3.16 7.80 -5.66
CA VAL A 78 4.17 7.26 -4.74
C VAL A 78 3.55 6.97 -3.37
N ALA A 79 2.75 7.89 -2.83
CA ALA A 79 2.05 7.67 -1.57
C ALA A 79 1.10 6.44 -1.63
N ALA A 80 0.47 6.17 -2.77
CA ALA A 80 -0.40 5.02 -2.96
C ALA A 80 0.36 3.69 -2.89
N VAL A 81 1.55 3.61 -3.49
CA VAL A 81 2.42 2.43 -3.37
C VAL A 81 2.92 2.29 -1.93
N CYS A 82 3.40 3.37 -1.30
CA CYS A 82 3.82 3.31 0.10
C CYS A 82 2.69 2.87 1.04
N ALA A 83 1.45 3.34 0.83
CA ALA A 83 0.32 2.95 1.65
C ALA A 83 -0.04 1.46 1.50
N HIS A 84 0.13 0.91 0.29
CA HIS A 84 0.02 -0.52 0.04
C HIS A 84 1.10 -1.30 0.80
N GLU A 85 2.37 -0.89 0.72
CA GLU A 85 3.45 -1.53 1.47
C GLU A 85 3.26 -1.45 2.99
N PHE A 86 2.71 -0.35 3.50
CA PHE A 86 2.37 -0.23 4.92
C PHE A 86 1.20 -1.14 5.30
N GLY A 87 0.29 -1.42 4.35
CA GLY A 87 -0.73 -2.46 4.48
C GLY A 87 -0.10 -3.83 4.75
N HIS A 88 0.96 -4.21 4.04
CA HIS A 88 1.71 -5.43 4.33
C HIS A 88 2.37 -5.41 5.71
N ILE A 89 2.93 -4.27 6.14
CA ILE A 89 3.50 -4.15 7.48
C ILE A 89 2.43 -4.36 8.56
N LEU A 90 1.23 -3.81 8.36
CA LEU A 90 0.08 -4.08 9.22
C LEU A 90 -0.28 -5.58 9.22
N GLN A 91 -0.29 -6.22 8.06
CA GLN A 91 -0.54 -7.67 7.96
C GLN A 91 0.47 -8.47 8.77
N PHE A 92 1.77 -8.24 8.57
CA PHE A 92 2.84 -8.93 9.31
C PHE A 92 2.71 -8.71 10.82
N LYS A 93 2.45 -7.47 11.24
CA LYS A 93 2.29 -7.09 12.65
C LYS A 93 1.13 -7.82 13.34
N ARG A 94 0.06 -8.08 12.59
CA ARG A 94 -1.18 -8.68 13.10
C ARG A 94 -1.32 -10.17 12.74
N GLY A 95 -0.40 -10.73 11.96
CA GLY A 95 -0.44 -12.10 11.44
C GLY A 95 -1.53 -12.34 10.39
N LEU A 96 -2.05 -11.28 9.75
CA LEU A 96 -3.14 -11.38 8.78
C LEU A 96 -2.71 -12.05 7.49
N ASP A 97 -1.46 -11.84 7.06
CA ASP A 97 -0.86 -12.47 5.88
C ASP A 97 -0.95 -14.00 5.95
N ARG A 98 -0.70 -14.56 7.14
CA ARG A 98 -0.80 -16.00 7.39
C ARG A 98 -2.25 -16.47 7.44
N GLU A 99 -3.15 -15.66 7.99
CA GLU A 99 -4.57 -16.00 8.11
C GLU A 99 -5.24 -16.08 6.73
N ILE A 100 -5.09 -15.04 5.90
CA ILE A 100 -5.79 -14.96 4.61
C ILE A 100 -5.04 -15.66 3.47
N GLY A 101 -3.73 -15.86 3.62
CA GLY A 101 -2.88 -16.58 2.67
C GLY A 101 -2.86 -18.09 2.88
N ALA A 102 -3.35 -18.58 4.03
CA ALA A 102 -3.40 -20.02 4.30
C ALA A 102 -4.20 -20.77 3.22
N ASP A 103 -3.61 -21.86 2.74
CA ASP A 103 -4.19 -22.76 1.73
C ASP A 103 -4.60 -22.07 0.41
N GLN A 104 -4.06 -20.87 0.12
CA GLN A 104 -4.28 -20.19 -1.14
C GLN A 104 -3.21 -20.55 -2.18
N PRO A 105 -3.60 -20.81 -3.44
CA PRO A 105 -2.65 -21.11 -4.51
C PRO A 105 -1.85 -19.88 -4.97
N THR A 106 -2.30 -18.67 -4.62
CA THR A 106 -1.70 -17.40 -5.04
C THR A 106 -1.65 -16.38 -3.89
N VAL A 107 -0.84 -15.34 -4.06
CA VAL A 107 -0.74 -14.21 -3.12
C VAL A 107 -1.91 -13.22 -3.19
N LYS A 108 -2.85 -13.40 -4.13
CA LYS A 108 -3.95 -12.47 -4.45
C LYS A 108 -4.65 -11.90 -3.22
N ARG A 109 -5.03 -12.74 -2.24
CA ARG A 109 -5.77 -12.26 -1.06
C ARG A 109 -4.93 -11.31 -0.20
N VAL A 110 -3.64 -11.60 -0.04
CA VAL A 110 -2.71 -10.77 0.72
C VAL A 110 -2.54 -9.41 0.04
N GLU A 111 -2.35 -9.40 -1.28
CA GLU A 111 -2.21 -8.20 -2.10
C GLU A 111 -3.47 -7.33 -2.10
N LEU A 112 -4.65 -7.92 -2.33
CA LEU A 112 -5.91 -7.19 -2.35
C LEU A 112 -6.28 -6.62 -0.97
N GLN A 113 -5.88 -7.27 0.12
CA GLN A 113 -6.08 -6.69 1.45
C GLN A 113 -5.12 -5.51 1.70
N ALA A 114 -3.88 -5.56 1.20
CA ALA A 114 -2.97 -4.41 1.25
C ALA A 114 -3.51 -3.23 0.41
N ASP A 115 -4.08 -3.50 -0.76
CA ASP A 115 -4.81 -2.50 -1.57
C ASP A 115 -6.00 -1.91 -0.83
N PHE A 116 -6.78 -2.75 -0.13
CA PHE A 116 -7.85 -2.26 0.74
C PHE A 116 -7.32 -1.29 1.79
N PHE A 117 -6.22 -1.60 2.48
CA PHE A 117 -5.67 -0.70 3.50
C PHE A 117 -5.14 0.61 2.90
N ALA A 118 -4.54 0.59 1.71
CA ALA A 118 -4.17 1.80 0.99
C ALA A 118 -5.41 2.66 0.66
N GLY A 119 -6.51 2.04 0.24
CA GLY A 119 -7.79 2.69 0.02
C GLY A 119 -8.38 3.29 1.29
N TYR A 120 -8.33 2.55 2.40
CA TYR A 120 -8.77 3.00 3.72
C TYR A 120 -8.02 4.27 4.15
N PHE A 121 -6.69 4.30 3.98
CA PHE A 121 -5.91 5.51 4.20
C PHE A 121 -6.36 6.67 3.29
N ALA A 122 -6.53 6.43 1.98
CA ALA A 122 -6.96 7.47 1.05
C ALA A 122 -8.33 8.08 1.42
N GLY A 123 -9.27 7.25 1.88
CA GLY A 123 -10.58 7.69 2.35
C GLY A 123 -10.49 8.52 3.62
N ALA A 124 -9.70 8.11 4.60
CA ALA A 124 -9.45 8.89 5.81
C ALA A 124 -8.79 10.24 5.47
N ARG A 125 -7.81 10.23 4.56
CA ARG A 125 -7.12 11.45 4.13
C ARG A 125 -8.03 12.41 3.38
N LYS A 126 -8.99 11.90 2.59
CA LYS A 126 -10.01 12.70 1.92
C LYS A 126 -10.96 13.39 2.90
N LEU A 127 -11.29 12.76 4.04
CA LEU A 127 -12.06 13.40 5.11
C LEU A 127 -11.30 14.56 5.75
N GLU A 128 -10.00 14.39 6.00
CA GLU A 128 -9.13 15.43 6.57
C GLU A 128 -8.83 16.57 5.57
N ARG A 129 -8.69 16.21 4.30
CA ARG A 129 -8.33 17.12 3.20
C ARG A 129 -9.27 16.88 2.02
N PRO A 130 -10.37 17.64 1.90
CA PRO A 130 -11.37 17.45 0.84
C PRO A 130 -10.80 17.50 -0.59
N ASN A 131 -9.67 18.17 -0.81
CA ASN A 131 -9.01 18.25 -2.13
C ASN A 131 -7.97 17.13 -2.38
N PHE A 132 -7.80 16.18 -1.45
CA PHE A 132 -6.87 15.06 -1.65
C PHE A 132 -7.29 14.23 -2.88
N PRO A 133 -6.39 13.94 -3.84
CA PRO A 133 -6.75 13.26 -5.08
C PRO A 133 -6.80 11.73 -4.87
N ALA A 134 -7.72 11.27 -4.04
CA ALA A 134 -7.85 9.87 -3.64
C ALA A 134 -8.05 8.89 -4.83
N ALA A 135 -8.59 9.36 -5.96
CA ALA A 135 -8.75 8.54 -7.16
C ALA A 135 -7.40 8.05 -7.73
N VAL A 136 -6.31 8.79 -7.49
CA VAL A 136 -4.95 8.39 -7.92
C VAL A 136 -4.53 7.07 -7.26
N PHE A 137 -5.01 6.75 -6.06
CA PHE A 137 -4.74 5.45 -5.42
C PHE A 137 -5.32 4.30 -6.23
N ALA A 138 -6.58 4.41 -6.65
CA ALA A 138 -7.26 3.36 -7.42
C ALA A 138 -6.61 3.21 -8.80
N MET A 139 -6.30 4.33 -9.48
CA MET A 139 -5.61 4.31 -10.77
C MET A 139 -4.20 3.70 -10.67
N THR A 140 -3.46 4.05 -9.61
CA THR A 140 -2.11 3.52 -9.38
C THR A 140 -2.15 2.01 -9.20
N GLN A 141 -2.99 1.49 -8.30
CA GLN A 141 -3.03 0.04 -8.06
C GLN A 141 -3.68 -0.74 -9.21
N HIS A 142 -4.67 -0.18 -9.90
CA HIS A 142 -5.16 -0.75 -11.16
C HIS A 142 -4.02 -0.95 -12.18
N SER A 143 -3.02 -0.06 -12.22
CA SER A 143 -1.91 -0.16 -13.19
C SER A 143 -0.88 -1.27 -12.90
N PHE A 144 -0.88 -1.87 -11.70
CA PHE A 144 -0.02 -3.01 -11.36
C PHE A 144 -0.75 -4.37 -11.35
N GLY A 145 -2.02 -4.42 -11.74
CA GLY A 145 -2.73 -5.68 -11.90
C GLY A 145 -2.12 -6.57 -12.98
N ASP A 146 -2.35 -7.88 -12.86
CA ASP A 146 -1.83 -8.88 -13.78
C ASP A 146 -2.91 -9.91 -14.19
N ASN A 147 -2.67 -10.63 -15.29
CA ASN A 147 -3.60 -11.66 -15.80
C ASN A 147 -3.08 -13.10 -15.56
N MET A 148 -2.10 -13.27 -14.68
CA MET A 148 -1.45 -14.56 -14.42
C MET A 148 -2.24 -15.41 -13.42
N VAL A 149 -3.55 -15.55 -13.61
CA VAL A 149 -4.51 -16.08 -12.61
C VAL A 149 -4.16 -17.42 -11.95
N ASN A 150 -3.35 -18.26 -12.62
CA ASN A 150 -2.90 -19.57 -12.11
C ASN A 150 -1.45 -19.58 -11.59
N HIS A 151 -0.77 -18.44 -11.60
CA HIS A 151 0.61 -18.31 -11.16
C HIS A 151 0.65 -18.00 -9.64
N PRO A 152 1.54 -18.62 -8.86
CA PRO A 152 1.61 -18.37 -7.42
C PRO A 152 1.81 -16.89 -7.05
N SER A 153 2.51 -16.15 -7.90
CA SER A 153 2.71 -14.69 -7.79
C SER A 153 1.60 -13.87 -8.45
N HIS A 154 0.38 -14.39 -8.59
CA HIS A 154 -0.75 -13.58 -9.07
C HIS A 154 -1.22 -12.63 -7.96
N HIS A 155 -1.17 -11.33 -8.22
CA HIS A 155 -1.51 -10.28 -7.26
C HIS A 155 -2.97 -9.84 -7.34
N GLY A 156 -3.68 -10.26 -8.40
CA GLY A 156 -5.04 -9.83 -8.75
C GLY A 156 -5.07 -9.08 -10.08
N THR A 157 -6.22 -9.11 -10.75
CA THR A 157 -6.41 -8.34 -11.98
C THR A 157 -6.48 -6.84 -11.69
N SER A 158 -6.27 -6.02 -12.73
CA SER A 158 -6.35 -4.57 -12.61
C SER A 158 -7.66 -4.10 -11.98
N GLU A 159 -8.77 -4.74 -12.34
CA GLU A 159 -10.11 -4.47 -11.80
C GLU A 159 -10.22 -4.89 -10.32
N GLU A 160 -9.69 -6.06 -9.95
CA GLU A 160 -9.69 -6.51 -8.55
C GLU A 160 -8.90 -5.56 -7.65
N ARG A 161 -7.70 -5.16 -8.08
CA ARG A 161 -6.82 -4.24 -7.34
C ARG A 161 -7.46 -2.85 -7.17
N GLY A 162 -8.03 -2.31 -8.26
CA GLY A 162 -8.79 -1.07 -8.21
C GLY A 162 -10.02 -1.15 -7.31
N ALA A 163 -10.77 -2.26 -7.36
CA ALA A 163 -11.96 -2.47 -6.54
C ALA A 163 -11.63 -2.59 -5.04
N ALA A 164 -10.53 -3.24 -4.69
CA ALA A 164 -10.07 -3.33 -3.31
C ALA A 164 -9.77 -1.95 -2.71
N ILE A 165 -9.07 -1.08 -3.45
CA ILE A 165 -8.84 0.33 -3.08
C ILE A 165 -10.17 1.06 -2.85
N VAL A 166 -11.10 0.96 -3.81
CA VAL A 166 -12.41 1.64 -3.70
C VAL A 166 -13.16 1.16 -2.47
N LYS A 167 -13.14 -0.16 -2.19
CA LYS A 167 -13.82 -0.71 -1.02
C LYS A 167 -13.22 -0.19 0.28
N GLY A 168 -11.89 -0.16 0.40
CA GLY A 168 -11.20 0.43 1.55
C GLY A 168 -11.53 1.91 1.72
N PHE A 169 -11.54 2.67 0.62
CA PHE A 169 -11.91 4.09 0.61
C PHE A 169 -13.31 4.31 1.18
N GLU A 170 -14.31 3.54 0.74
CA GLU A 170 -15.69 3.66 1.22
C GLU A 170 -15.81 3.38 2.72
N VAL A 171 -15.08 2.37 3.21
CA VAL A 171 -15.06 1.97 4.62
C VAL A 171 -14.54 3.10 5.53
N ALA A 172 -13.53 3.85 5.08
CA ALA A 172 -13.07 5.04 5.79
C ALA A 172 -13.97 6.26 5.57
N TYR A 173 -14.20 6.63 4.31
CA TYR A 173 -14.79 7.90 3.92
C TYR A 173 -16.31 7.97 4.17
N ARG A 174 -17.05 6.93 3.76
CA ARG A 174 -18.52 6.90 3.86
C ARG A 174 -18.96 6.29 5.18
N GLU A 175 -18.39 5.15 5.54
CA GLU A 175 -18.81 4.40 6.73
C GLU A 175 -18.12 4.84 8.03
N LYS A 176 -17.03 5.61 7.94
CA LYS A 176 -16.27 6.13 9.08
C LYS A 176 -15.85 5.05 10.08
N ARG A 177 -15.46 3.88 9.56
CA ARG A 177 -15.02 2.74 10.36
C ARG A 177 -13.65 2.98 10.98
N THR A 178 -13.43 2.43 12.17
CA THR A 178 -12.11 2.40 12.80
C THR A 178 -11.18 1.41 12.09
N LEU A 179 -9.87 1.49 12.32
CA LEU A 179 -8.91 0.54 11.76
C LEU A 179 -9.25 -0.90 12.17
N ALA A 180 -9.61 -1.13 13.44
CA ALA A 180 -10.02 -2.45 13.93
C ALA A 180 -11.22 -3.02 13.15
N GLN A 181 -12.21 -2.17 12.84
CA GLN A 181 -13.34 -2.58 11.99
C GLN A 181 -12.91 -2.81 10.53
N ALA A 182 -12.02 -1.97 10.00
CA ALA A 182 -11.48 -2.12 8.65
C ALA A 182 -10.68 -3.42 8.48
N ILE A 183 -9.93 -3.85 9.50
CA ILE A 183 -9.25 -5.15 9.52
C ILE A 183 -10.25 -6.29 9.38
N GLN A 184 -11.33 -6.29 10.17
CA GLN A 184 -12.35 -7.34 10.06
C GLN A 184 -13.06 -7.33 8.70
N ILE A 185 -13.42 -6.14 8.20
CA ILE A 185 -14.12 -5.98 6.91
C ILE A 185 -13.22 -6.43 5.75
N SER A 186 -11.96 -6.01 5.74
CA SER A 186 -11.01 -6.37 4.68
C SER A 186 -10.71 -7.87 4.66
N THR A 187 -10.58 -8.50 5.84
CA THR A 187 -10.39 -9.95 5.98
C THR A 187 -11.56 -10.72 5.39
N ASN A 188 -12.80 -10.32 5.72
CA ASN A 188 -14.00 -10.93 5.15
C ASN A 188 -14.13 -10.67 3.64
N TYR A 189 -13.74 -9.47 3.18
CA TYR A 189 -13.79 -9.09 1.78
C TYR A 189 -12.90 -10.01 0.93
N VAL A 190 -11.63 -10.19 1.30
CA VAL A 190 -10.71 -11.03 0.51
C VAL A 190 -10.97 -12.53 0.67
N ALA A 191 -11.53 -12.97 1.80
CA ALA A 191 -11.94 -14.36 1.99
C ALA A 191 -13.08 -14.80 1.06
N GLY A 192 -13.90 -13.84 0.59
CA GLY A 192 -14.98 -14.07 -0.37
C GLY A 192 -14.56 -14.06 -1.85
N LEU A 193 -13.27 -13.82 -2.15
CA LEU A 193 -12.70 -13.75 -3.51
C LEU A 193 -11.95 -15.02 -3.93
#